data_AF-A0AAJ2ANL9-F1
#
_entry.id   AF-A0AAJ2ANL9-F1
#
_cell.length_a   1.000
_cell.length_b   1.000
_cell.length_c   1.000
_cell.angle_alpha   90.00
_cell.angle_beta   90.00
_cell.angle_gamma   90.00
#
_symmetry.space_group_name_H-M   'P 1'
#
loop_
_entity.id
_entity.type
_entity.pdbx_description
1 polymer ?
#
loop_
_entity_poly.entity_id
_entity_poly.type
_entity_poly.pdbx_seq_one_letter_code
_entity_poly.pdbx_strand_id
1 'polypeptide(L)'
;MMSGEPPVKPRAARRVPLETVSFSDTRGQVKGFAHGWFFWVHDAFKCALDIRFVERIDADITSALREKNAQERFGLSLSDLRRRGRESAEMKRALHEIMKISRKVMLETETSSPAYTFRAGDSFESRCGRWYLQVTHETVEKIVGIGDDTLISHEVLGVTLYRRADGSDTRWVRQRFVELQQSDLAALLRTGSAASVDLVGDGADRGSATQIALF
;
A
#
# COMPACT_ATOMS: atom_id res chain seq x y z
N MET A 1 -22.42 -42.69 -12.55
CA MET A 1 -22.22 -41.46 -13.35
C MET A 1 -21.55 -40.45 -12.45
N MET A 2 -20.28 -40.12 -12.68
CA MET A 2 -19.53 -39.18 -11.84
C MET A 2 -19.72 -37.75 -12.35
N SER A 3 -20.37 -36.92 -11.53
CA SER A 3 -20.45 -35.48 -11.69
C SER A 3 -19.14 -34.86 -11.21
N GLY A 4 -18.24 -34.55 -12.15
CA GLY A 4 -17.06 -33.75 -11.89
C GLY A 4 -17.42 -32.27 -11.91
N GLU A 5 -17.41 -31.63 -10.75
CA GLU A 5 -17.42 -30.16 -10.68
C GLU A 5 -16.13 -29.61 -11.32
N PRO A 6 -16.21 -28.57 -12.15
CA PRO A 6 -15.03 -27.95 -12.71
C PRO A 6 -14.24 -27.23 -11.61
N PRO A 7 -12.88 -27.24 -11.67
CA PRO A 7 -12.07 -26.54 -10.69
C PRO A 7 -12.35 -25.03 -10.72
N VAL A 8 -12.71 -24.48 -9.56
CA VAL A 8 -12.86 -23.04 -9.36
C VAL A 8 -11.50 -22.40 -9.63
N LYS A 9 -11.37 -21.69 -10.76
CA LYS A 9 -10.16 -20.90 -11.04
C LYS A 9 -9.96 -19.90 -9.90
N PRO A 10 -8.77 -19.81 -9.29
CA PRO A 10 -8.52 -18.83 -8.25
C PRO A 10 -8.82 -17.44 -8.82
N ARG A 11 -9.70 -16.68 -8.15
CA ARG A 11 -9.94 -15.27 -8.49
C ARG A 11 -8.59 -14.55 -8.41
N ALA A 12 -8.13 -14.00 -9.52
CA ALA A 12 -6.93 -13.19 -9.54
C ALA A 12 -7.04 -12.10 -8.46
N ALA A 13 -6.04 -12.03 -7.57
CA ALA A 13 -6.02 -11.05 -6.48
C ALA A 13 -6.19 -9.64 -7.06
N ARG A 14 -7.20 -8.91 -6.56
CA ARG A 14 -7.47 -7.54 -7.00
C ARG A 14 -6.36 -6.63 -6.49
N ARG A 15 -5.50 -6.14 -7.39
CA ARG A 15 -4.46 -5.17 -7.05
C ARG A 15 -5.06 -3.80 -6.75
N VAL A 16 -4.57 -3.14 -5.72
CA VAL A 16 -5.04 -1.82 -5.27
C VAL A 16 -3.91 -0.79 -5.42
N PRO A 17 -4.18 0.41 -5.98
CA PRO A 17 -3.22 1.50 -6.01
C PRO A 17 -2.67 1.87 -4.62
N LEU A 18 -1.37 2.12 -4.54
CA LEU A 18 -0.74 2.62 -3.31
C LEU A 18 -0.98 4.13 -3.19
N GLU A 19 -1.71 4.57 -2.16
CA GLU A 19 -1.79 5.99 -1.79
C GLU A 19 -0.54 6.37 -0.98
N THR A 20 0.18 7.40 -1.43
CA THR A 20 1.45 7.81 -0.84
C THR A 20 1.21 8.63 0.43
N VAL A 21 1.86 8.26 1.53
CA VAL A 21 1.88 9.07 2.75
C VAL A 21 3.04 10.05 2.67
N SER A 22 2.72 11.34 2.75
CA SER A 22 3.73 12.41 2.74
C SER A 22 4.43 12.44 4.10
N PHE A 23 5.76 12.27 4.11
CA PHE A 23 6.56 12.35 5.33
C PHE A 23 7.87 13.11 5.08
N SER A 24 8.23 14.04 5.97
CA SER A 24 9.52 14.74 5.95
C SER A 24 10.52 13.97 6.81
N ASP A 25 11.55 13.37 6.20
CA ASP A 25 12.62 12.75 6.98
C ASP A 25 13.47 13.78 7.72
N THR A 26 13.94 13.39 8.91
CA THR A 26 14.97 14.13 9.67
C THR A 26 16.37 13.53 9.47
N ARG A 27 16.49 12.42 8.74
CA ARG A 27 17.75 11.66 8.59
C ARG A 27 18.35 11.70 7.17
N GLY A 28 17.84 12.56 6.28
CA GLY A 28 18.36 12.70 4.92
C GLY A 28 18.01 11.52 4.00
N GLN A 29 18.48 11.57 2.75
CA GLN A 29 18.21 10.56 1.71
C GLN A 29 18.88 9.22 2.02
N VAL A 30 18.32 8.44 2.95
CA VAL A 30 18.74 7.06 3.21
C VAL A 30 18.36 6.21 2.00
N LYS A 31 19.37 5.71 1.27
CA LYS A 31 19.19 4.79 0.15
C LYS A 31 18.94 3.37 0.66
N GLY A 32 18.13 2.59 -0.05
CA GLY A 32 17.85 1.19 0.29
C GLY A 32 16.64 0.97 1.21
N PHE A 33 15.91 2.02 1.60
CA PHE A 33 14.64 1.91 2.32
C PHE A 33 13.46 2.34 1.45
N ALA A 34 12.29 1.75 1.68
CA ALA A 34 11.05 2.05 1.01
C ALA A 34 10.64 3.51 1.26
N HIS A 35 10.59 4.28 0.18
CA HIS A 35 10.19 5.69 0.23
C HIS A 35 8.69 5.85 0.53
N GLY A 36 8.30 6.85 1.32
CA GLY A 36 6.90 7.18 1.62
C GLY A 36 6.22 6.30 2.69
N TRP A 37 6.99 5.47 3.39
CA TRP A 37 6.49 4.60 4.46
C TRP A 37 6.62 5.26 5.82
N PHE A 38 5.71 4.95 6.76
CA PHE A 38 5.79 5.45 8.14
C PHE A 38 6.96 4.83 8.90
N PHE A 39 7.30 3.57 8.63
CA PHE A 39 8.45 2.87 9.19
C PHE A 39 9.62 2.74 8.21
N TRP A 40 10.84 2.69 8.73
CA TRP A 40 12.03 2.34 7.96
C TRP A 40 11.99 0.85 7.61
N VAL A 41 11.56 0.57 6.38
CA VAL A 41 11.49 -0.78 5.81
C VAL A 41 12.46 -0.85 4.63
N HIS A 42 13.25 -1.91 4.49
CA HIS A 42 14.19 -2.04 3.37
C HIS A 42 13.44 -2.13 2.03
N ASP A 43 13.96 -1.55 0.94
CA ASP A 43 13.24 -1.49 -0.34
C ASP A 43 12.98 -2.88 -0.95
N ALA A 44 13.87 -3.84 -0.71
CA ALA A 44 13.66 -5.25 -1.08
C ALA A 44 12.41 -5.87 -0.44
N PHE A 45 11.94 -5.31 0.68
CA PHE A 45 10.72 -5.74 1.36
C PHE A 45 9.47 -5.38 0.56
N LYS A 46 9.52 -4.38 -0.34
CA LYS A 46 8.40 -4.07 -1.25
C LYS A 46 8.00 -5.26 -2.10
N CYS A 47 8.97 -6.00 -2.64
CA CYS A 47 8.72 -7.23 -3.39
C CYS A 47 8.07 -8.31 -2.52
N ALA A 48 8.47 -8.39 -1.24
CA ALA A 48 7.94 -9.36 -0.30
C ALA A 48 6.49 -9.01 0.14
N LEU A 49 6.12 -7.74 0.12
CA LEU A 49 4.73 -7.30 0.31
C LEU A 49 3.92 -7.28 -1.01
N ASP A 50 4.44 -7.90 -2.08
CA ASP A 50 3.84 -7.99 -3.42
C ASP A 50 3.44 -6.62 -4.01
N ILE A 51 4.23 -5.60 -3.72
CA ILE A 51 4.10 -4.27 -4.32
C ILE A 51 4.72 -4.31 -5.71
N ARG A 52 3.91 -4.00 -6.72
CA ARG A 52 4.28 -4.05 -8.14
C ARG A 52 3.96 -2.75 -8.84
N PHE A 53 4.80 -2.41 -9.79
CA PHE A 53 4.50 -1.34 -10.74
C PHE A 53 3.54 -1.86 -11.81
N VAL A 54 2.41 -1.20 -11.96
CA VAL A 54 1.48 -1.41 -13.05
C VAL A 54 1.53 -0.18 -13.94
N GLU A 55 1.79 -0.42 -15.23
CA GLU A 55 1.69 0.62 -16.22
C GLU A 55 0.21 0.97 -16.44
N ARG A 56 -0.14 2.24 -16.24
CA ARG A 56 -1.47 2.76 -16.48
C ARG A 56 -1.38 3.92 -17.47
N ILE A 57 -2.39 4.05 -18.34
CA ILE A 57 -2.53 5.25 -19.17
C ILE A 57 -3.13 6.35 -18.31
N ASP A 58 -2.41 7.45 -18.19
CA ASP A 58 -2.95 8.68 -17.62
C ASP A 58 -3.93 9.29 -18.63
N ALA A 59 -5.22 9.18 -18.33
CA ALA A 59 -6.28 9.57 -19.26
C ALA A 59 -6.27 11.09 -19.51
N ASP A 60 -6.00 11.89 -18.48
CA ASP A 60 -6.09 13.35 -18.55
C ASP A 60 -4.92 13.92 -19.34
N ILE A 61 -3.69 13.49 -19.02
CA ILE A 61 -2.50 13.90 -19.77
C ILE A 61 -2.57 13.37 -21.21
N THR A 62 -3.02 12.12 -21.40
CA THR A 62 -3.19 11.56 -22.74
C THR A 62 -4.20 12.36 -23.55
N SER A 63 -5.33 12.73 -22.97
CA SER A 63 -6.34 13.54 -23.63
C SER A 63 -5.79 14.92 -24.01
N ALA A 64 -5.11 15.59 -23.08
CA ALA A 64 -4.50 16.89 -23.32
C ALA A 64 -3.43 16.85 -24.43
N LEU A 65 -2.59 15.80 -24.46
CA LEU A 65 -1.58 15.63 -25.52
C LEU A 65 -2.19 15.41 -26.90
N ARG A 66 -3.30 14.66 -26.97
CA ARG A 66 -4.04 14.42 -28.22
C ARG A 66 -4.73 15.69 -28.71
N GLU A 67 -5.34 16.45 -27.80
CA GLU A 67 -5.95 17.74 -28.09
C GLU A 67 -4.91 18.72 -28.64
N LYS A 68 -3.78 18.86 -27.95
CA LYS A 68 -2.67 19.70 -28.38
C LYS A 68 -2.17 19.33 -29.78
N ASN A 69 -2.00 18.04 -30.07
CA ASN A 69 -1.55 17.59 -31.39
C ASN A 69 -2.58 17.88 -32.50
N ALA A 70 -3.88 17.72 -32.23
CA ALA A 70 -4.93 18.07 -33.19
C ALA A 70 -4.90 19.57 -33.51
N GLN A 71 -4.75 20.39 -32.47
CA GLN A 71 -4.67 21.84 -32.60
C GLN A 71 -3.41 22.28 -33.37
N GLU A 72 -2.25 21.69 -33.08
CA GLU A 72 -0.98 22.05 -33.74
C GLU A 72 -0.94 21.65 -35.22
N ARG A 73 -1.49 20.48 -35.57
CA ARG A 73 -1.42 19.97 -36.96
C ARG A 73 -2.51 20.52 -37.87
N PHE A 74 -3.69 20.81 -37.32
CA PHE A 74 -4.87 21.18 -38.13
C PHE A 74 -5.56 22.47 -37.67
N GLY A 75 -5.16 23.07 -36.55
CA GLY A 75 -5.85 24.22 -35.97
C GLY A 75 -7.24 23.89 -35.42
N LEU A 76 -7.52 22.60 -35.18
CA LEU A 76 -8.84 22.10 -34.79
C LEU A 76 -8.79 21.40 -33.44
N SER A 77 -9.90 21.45 -32.71
CA SER A 77 -10.10 20.60 -31.55
C SER A 77 -10.06 19.11 -31.93
N LEU A 78 -9.73 18.22 -30.99
CA LEU A 78 -9.75 16.77 -31.26
C LEU A 78 -11.16 16.30 -31.65
N SER A 79 -12.18 16.91 -31.07
CA SER A 79 -13.59 16.64 -31.36
C SER A 79 -13.95 17.03 -32.80
N ASP A 80 -13.51 18.20 -33.25
CA ASP A 80 -13.72 18.65 -34.62
C ASP A 80 -12.93 17.83 -35.63
N LEU A 81 -11.69 17.48 -35.32
CA LEU A 81 -10.88 16.61 -36.15
C LEU A 81 -11.51 15.22 -36.30
N ARG A 82 -12.16 14.68 -35.25
CA ARG A 82 -12.93 13.42 -35.34
C ARG A 82 -14.14 13.54 -36.25
N ARG A 83 -14.86 14.67 -36.20
CA ARG A 83 -16.03 14.92 -37.05
C ARG A 83 -15.62 15.07 -38.52
N ARG A 84 -14.56 15.83 -38.79
CA ARG A 84 -14.07 16.16 -40.14
C ARG A 84 -13.12 15.12 -40.73
N GLY A 85 -12.59 14.20 -39.92
CA GLY A 85 -11.69 13.12 -40.37
C GLY A 85 -12.30 12.14 -41.38
N ARG A 86 -13.60 12.27 -41.68
CA ARG A 86 -14.27 11.55 -42.78
C ARG A 86 -14.14 12.25 -44.14
N GLU A 87 -13.77 13.54 -44.14
CA GLU A 87 -13.73 14.41 -45.32
C GLU A 87 -12.45 14.22 -46.15
N SER A 88 -11.36 13.74 -45.54
CA SER A 88 -10.07 13.52 -46.23
C SER A 88 -9.33 12.28 -45.71
N ALA A 89 -8.72 11.52 -46.63
CA ALA A 89 -7.87 10.38 -46.30
C ALA A 89 -6.64 10.79 -45.47
N GLU A 90 -6.13 12.00 -45.66
CA GLU A 90 -5.01 12.56 -44.91
C GLU A 90 -5.40 12.84 -43.45
N MET A 91 -6.52 13.55 -43.25
CA MET A 91 -7.05 13.81 -41.91
C MET A 91 -7.40 12.51 -41.17
N LYS A 92 -7.94 11.52 -41.87
CA LYS A 92 -8.21 10.18 -41.31
C LYS A 92 -6.94 9.50 -40.82
N ARG A 93 -5.86 9.54 -41.61
CA ARG A 93 -4.54 8.99 -41.21
C ARG A 93 -3.98 9.74 -40.01
N ALA A 94 -4.01 11.07 -40.02
CA ALA A 94 -3.47 11.86 -38.93
C ALA A 94 -4.25 11.69 -37.63
N LEU A 95 -5.59 11.60 -37.69
CA LEU A 95 -6.41 11.27 -36.53
C LEU A 95 -6.01 9.92 -35.94
N HIS A 96 -5.76 8.90 -36.78
CA HIS A 96 -5.30 7.60 -36.31
C HIS A 96 -3.95 7.69 -35.58
N GLU A 97 -2.99 8.45 -36.12
CA GLU A 97 -1.70 8.68 -35.46
C GLU A 97 -1.83 9.42 -34.13
N ILE A 98 -2.66 10.48 -34.06
CA ILE A 98 -2.92 11.21 -32.82
C ILE A 98 -3.53 10.29 -31.77
N MET A 99 -4.48 9.43 -32.16
CA MET A 99 -5.12 8.50 -31.23
C MET A 99 -4.18 7.42 -30.68
N LYS A 100 -3.02 7.18 -31.30
CA LYS A 100 -1.97 6.28 -30.75
C LYS A 100 -1.16 6.94 -29.64
N ILE A 101 -1.15 8.27 -29.54
CA ILE A 101 -0.47 8.98 -28.45
C ILE A 101 -1.10 8.54 -27.13
N SER A 102 -0.26 8.07 -26.22
CA SER A 102 -0.65 7.70 -24.86
C SER A 102 0.49 8.04 -23.91
N ARG A 103 0.16 8.70 -22.79
CA ARG A 103 1.09 8.89 -21.69
C ARG A 103 0.90 7.72 -20.72
N LYS A 104 1.93 6.89 -20.67
CA LYS A 104 2.03 5.79 -19.71
C LYS A 104 2.64 6.33 -18.43
N VAL A 105 2.02 6.03 -17.30
CA VAL A 105 2.52 6.30 -15.95
C VAL A 105 2.69 4.97 -15.23
N MET A 106 3.75 4.88 -14.43
CA MET A 106 3.99 3.71 -13.59
C MET A 106 3.34 3.98 -12.23
N LEU A 107 2.37 3.15 -11.86
CA LEU A 107 1.65 3.24 -10.59
C LEU A 107 2.11 2.08 -9.70
N GLU A 108 2.50 2.37 -8.46
CA GLU A 108 2.70 1.33 -7.45
C GLU A 108 1.34 0.76 -7.03
N THR A 109 1.23 -0.57 -7.02
CA THR A 109 0.03 -1.32 -6.61
C THR A 109 0.41 -2.47 -5.70
N GLU A 110 -0.50 -2.93 -4.86
CA GLU A 110 -0.27 -4.07 -3.96
C GLU A 110 -1.41 -5.09 -4.04
N THR A 111 -1.17 -6.29 -3.53
CA THR A 111 -2.24 -7.26 -3.22
C THR A 111 -2.71 -7.11 -1.78
N SER A 112 -3.94 -7.57 -1.51
CA SER A 112 -4.57 -7.46 -0.19
C SER A 112 -3.87 -8.26 0.91
N SER A 113 -2.99 -9.19 0.53
CA SER A 113 -2.31 -10.11 1.45
C SER A 113 -0.82 -10.12 1.10
N PRO A 114 0.05 -9.69 2.02
CA PRO A 114 1.48 -9.74 1.80
C PRO A 114 1.96 -11.16 1.51
N ALA A 115 3.00 -11.31 0.69
CA ALA A 115 3.69 -12.60 0.51
C ALA A 115 4.76 -12.85 1.61
N TYR A 116 5.04 -11.84 2.42
CA TYR A 116 5.99 -11.91 3.51
C TYR A 116 5.31 -12.30 4.82
N THR A 117 5.74 -13.42 5.38
CA THR A 117 5.39 -13.83 6.75
C THR A 117 6.33 -13.14 7.74
N PHE A 118 5.79 -12.22 8.53
CA PHE A 118 6.52 -11.57 9.61
C PHE A 118 6.85 -12.55 10.73
N ARG A 119 8.06 -12.42 11.29
CA ARG A 119 8.59 -13.33 12.29
C ARG A 119 8.83 -12.68 13.63
N ALA A 120 8.75 -13.47 14.69
CA ALA A 120 9.19 -13.03 16.01
C ALA A 120 10.64 -12.52 15.95
N GLY A 121 10.87 -11.30 16.44
CA GLY A 121 12.14 -10.60 16.37
C GLY A 121 12.22 -9.52 15.28
N ASP A 122 11.34 -9.56 14.27
CA ASP A 122 11.27 -8.49 13.27
C ASP A 122 10.97 -7.16 13.97
N SER A 123 11.75 -6.13 13.63
CA SER A 123 11.61 -4.84 14.29
C SER A 123 11.86 -3.66 13.36
N PHE A 124 11.15 -2.58 13.63
CA PHE A 124 11.05 -1.44 12.74
C PHE A 124 11.01 -0.14 13.55
N GLU A 125 11.85 0.83 13.16
CA GLU A 125 11.80 2.19 13.69
C GLU A 125 11.00 3.08 12.73
N SER A 126 10.11 3.92 13.26
CA SER A 126 9.39 4.91 12.47
C SER A 126 10.32 5.96 11.89
N ARG A 127 9.96 6.53 10.73
CA ARG A 127 10.73 7.61 10.09
C ARG A 127 10.78 8.90 10.91
N CYS A 128 9.77 9.13 11.76
CA CYS A 128 9.77 10.23 12.73
C CYS A 128 10.64 9.98 13.95
N GLY A 129 11.20 8.77 14.11
CA GLY A 129 12.00 8.38 15.28
C GLY A 129 11.21 8.29 16.59
N ARG A 130 9.88 8.48 16.57
CA ARG A 130 9.05 8.48 17.79
C ARG A 130 8.56 7.09 18.18
N TRP A 131 8.37 6.22 17.21
CA TRP A 131 7.83 4.87 17.38
C TRP A 131 8.83 3.80 17.02
N TYR A 132 8.82 2.71 17.77
CA TYR A 132 9.52 1.47 17.48
C TYR A 132 8.54 0.31 17.65
N LEU A 133 8.59 -0.62 16.70
CA LEU A 133 7.72 -1.78 16.63
C LEU A 133 8.58 -3.03 16.68
N GLN A 134 8.17 -4.01 17.48
CA GLN A 134 8.79 -5.34 17.51
C GLN A 134 7.71 -6.41 17.43
N VAL A 135 7.85 -7.33 16.49
CA VAL A 135 7.06 -8.57 16.43
C VAL A 135 7.60 -9.48 17.54
N THR A 136 6.75 -9.81 18.50
CA THR A 136 7.15 -10.51 19.74
C THR A 136 6.81 -11.99 19.76
N HIS A 137 5.77 -12.40 19.03
CA HIS A 137 5.47 -13.81 18.79
C HIS A 137 4.52 -13.93 17.59
N GLU A 138 4.53 -15.09 16.95
CA GLU A 138 3.47 -15.53 16.06
C GLU A 138 2.51 -16.36 16.91
N THR A 139 1.25 -15.93 17.06
CA THR A 139 0.23 -16.82 17.62
C THR A 139 -0.30 -17.64 16.45
N VAL A 140 0.35 -18.78 16.19
CA VAL A 140 -0.21 -19.80 15.30
C VAL A 140 -1.11 -20.67 16.15
N GLU A 141 -2.43 -20.41 16.12
CA GLU A 141 -3.47 -21.44 16.22
C GLU A 141 -4.89 -20.87 16.13
N LYS A 142 -5.72 -21.43 15.22
CA LYS A 142 -7.09 -21.77 15.61
C LYS A 142 -7.71 -22.89 14.80
N ILE A 143 -7.85 -24.05 15.44
CA ILE A 143 -8.66 -25.15 14.93
C ILE A 143 -10.15 -24.72 14.77
N VAL A 144 -10.72 -24.60 13.57
CA VAL A 144 -12.16 -24.67 13.28
C VAL A 144 -12.33 -26.01 12.60
N GLY A 145 -13.08 -26.91 13.22
CA GLY A 145 -13.33 -28.24 12.72
C GLY A 145 -13.38 -29.24 13.85
N ILE A 146 -14.60 -29.61 14.23
CA ILE A 146 -14.87 -30.88 14.90
C ILE A 146 -15.87 -31.58 13.95
N GLY A 147 -15.35 -32.36 13.00
CA GLY A 147 -16.11 -33.02 11.93
C GLY A 147 -15.44 -32.90 10.55
N ASP A 148 -16.07 -33.47 9.51
CA ASP A 148 -15.53 -33.57 8.13
C ASP A 148 -15.23 -32.22 7.43
N ASP A 149 -15.67 -31.09 8.00
CA ASP A 149 -15.31 -29.74 7.56
C ASP A 149 -14.42 -29.03 8.58
N THR A 150 -13.11 -29.17 8.40
CA THR A 150 -12.07 -28.51 9.19
C THR A 150 -11.44 -27.36 8.39
N LEU A 151 -11.51 -26.11 8.89
CA LEU A 151 -10.95 -24.88 8.31
C LEU A 151 -10.14 -24.09 9.33
N ILE A 152 -8.81 -24.05 9.20
CA ILE A 152 -7.93 -23.50 10.26
C ILE A 152 -6.84 -22.65 9.65
N SER A 153 -6.92 -21.34 9.92
CA SER A 153 -5.78 -20.50 10.32
C SER A 153 -6.12 -19.04 10.08
N HIS A 154 -6.17 -18.25 11.15
CA HIS A 154 -5.92 -16.81 11.06
C HIS A 154 -4.50 -16.60 11.62
N GLU A 155 -3.56 -16.20 10.78
CA GLU A 155 -2.19 -15.87 11.20
C GLU A 155 -2.21 -14.54 11.95
N VAL A 156 -2.27 -14.61 13.27
CA VAL A 156 -2.23 -13.44 14.16
C VAL A 156 -0.79 -13.23 14.65
N LEU A 157 -0.31 -11.99 14.51
CA LEU A 157 1.00 -11.55 14.97
C LEU A 157 0.86 -10.77 16.28
N GLY A 158 1.61 -11.18 17.29
CA GLY A 158 1.76 -10.42 18.53
C GLY A 158 2.82 -9.34 18.37
N VAL A 159 2.42 -8.07 18.44
CA VAL A 159 3.28 -6.90 18.22
C VAL A 159 3.38 -6.07 19.50
N THR A 160 4.60 -5.71 19.90
CA THR A 160 4.83 -4.74 20.98
C THR A 160 5.24 -3.40 20.39
N LEU A 161 4.53 -2.36 20.79
CA LEU A 161 4.78 -0.97 20.41
C LEU A 161 5.53 -0.23 21.51
N TYR A 162 6.52 0.54 21.10
CA TYR A 162 7.33 1.39 21.95
C TYR A 162 7.30 2.82 21.43
N ARG A 163 7.35 3.77 22.36
CA ARG A 163 7.52 5.19 22.08
C ARG A 163 8.87 5.64 22.61
N ARG A 164 9.53 6.53 21.88
CA ARG A 164 10.78 7.15 22.34
C ARG A 164 10.50 7.99 23.59
N ALA A 165 11.31 7.82 24.62
CA ALA A 165 11.19 8.65 25.83
C ALA A 165 11.45 10.13 25.48
N ASP A 166 10.67 11.03 26.08
CA ASP A 166 10.84 12.46 25.85
C ASP A 166 12.26 12.90 26.26
N GLY A 167 12.94 13.63 25.36
CA GLY A 167 14.31 14.09 25.57
C GLY A 167 15.40 13.01 25.49
N SER A 168 15.09 11.79 25.04
CA SER A 168 16.08 10.72 24.84
C SER A 168 16.10 10.23 23.39
N ASP A 169 17.29 10.10 22.82
CA ASP A 169 17.48 9.52 21.49
C ASP A 169 17.71 8.01 21.50
N THR A 170 17.89 7.40 22.68
CA THR A 170 18.33 6.01 22.81
C THR A 170 17.36 5.14 23.60
N ARG A 171 16.44 5.73 24.37
CA ARG A 171 15.55 4.99 25.25
C ARG A 171 14.16 4.83 24.65
N TRP A 172 13.73 3.57 24.56
CA TRP A 172 12.38 3.18 24.19
C TRP A 172 11.55 2.83 25.42
N VAL A 173 10.30 3.30 25.46
CA VAL A 173 9.33 3.03 26.52
C VAL A 173 8.19 2.21 25.93
N ARG A 174 8.00 0.99 26.46
CA ARG A 174 6.90 0.10 26.04
C ARG A 174 5.57 0.80 26.28
N GLN A 175 4.73 0.85 25.25
CA GLN A 175 3.39 1.45 25.31
C GLN A 175 2.34 0.37 25.50
N ARG A 176 2.25 -0.55 24.54
CA ARG A 176 1.22 -1.60 24.54
C ARG A 176 1.64 -2.81 23.70
N PHE A 177 0.94 -3.90 23.95
CA PHE A 177 0.93 -5.10 23.11
C PHE A 177 -0.35 -5.10 22.27
N VAL A 178 -0.26 -5.52 21.01
CA VAL A 178 -1.38 -5.56 20.06
C VAL A 178 -1.27 -6.82 19.21
N GLU A 179 -2.39 -7.49 19.00
CA GLU A 179 -2.52 -8.58 18.05
C GLU A 179 -3.02 -8.05 16.70
N LEU A 180 -2.32 -8.38 15.62
CA LEU A 180 -2.59 -7.88 14.27
C LEU A 180 -2.61 -9.03 13.26
N GLN A 181 -3.49 -8.94 12.26
CA GLN A 181 -3.32 -9.75 11.05
C GLN A 181 -2.09 -9.26 10.27
N GLN A 182 -1.50 -10.10 9.41
CA GLN A 182 -0.38 -9.69 8.57
C GLN A 182 -0.69 -8.46 7.70
N SER A 183 -1.92 -8.38 7.17
CA SER A 183 -2.39 -7.22 6.40
C SER A 183 -2.44 -5.94 7.23
N ASP A 184 -2.85 -6.05 8.50
CA ASP A 184 -2.92 -4.89 9.41
C ASP A 184 -1.51 -4.43 9.81
N LEU A 185 -0.58 -5.36 10.03
CA LEU A 185 0.81 -4.99 10.27
C LEU A 185 1.44 -4.30 9.05
N ALA A 186 1.20 -4.80 7.83
CA ALA A 186 1.67 -4.16 6.62
C ALA A 186 1.08 -2.74 6.46
N ALA A 187 -0.21 -2.57 6.73
CA ALA A 187 -0.86 -1.25 6.74
C ALA A 187 -0.22 -0.31 7.78
N LEU A 188 -0.01 -0.80 9.01
CA LEU A 188 0.62 -0.05 10.09
C LEU A 188 2.05 0.40 9.72
N LEU A 189 2.86 -0.48 9.12
CA LEU A 189 4.21 -0.16 8.68
C LEU A 189 4.24 0.96 7.62
N ARG A 190 3.23 0.99 6.77
CA ARG A 190 3.13 1.95 5.66
C ARG A 190 2.57 3.29 6.09
N THR A 191 1.44 3.31 6.79
CA THR A 191 0.68 4.55 7.04
C THR A 191 0.83 5.06 8.47
N GLY A 192 1.35 4.23 9.38
CA GLY A 192 1.27 4.49 10.81
C GLY A 192 -0.11 4.19 11.38
N SER A 193 -1.04 3.63 10.60
CA SER A 193 -2.39 3.31 11.03
C SER A 193 -2.88 1.97 10.48
N ALA A 194 -3.57 1.22 11.32
CA ALA A 194 -4.31 -0.01 11.04
C ALA A 194 -5.60 -0.02 11.87
N ALA A 195 -6.48 -1.00 11.65
CA ALA A 195 -7.80 -1.04 12.28
C ALA A 195 -7.77 -0.93 13.83
N SER A 196 -6.76 -1.47 14.48
CA SER A 196 -6.61 -1.48 15.95
C SER A 196 -5.54 -0.53 16.49
N VAL A 197 -4.79 0.16 15.62
CA VAL A 197 -3.65 1.00 15.99
C VAL A 197 -3.61 2.23 15.09
N ASP A 198 -3.69 3.42 15.66
CA ASP A 198 -3.35 4.66 14.96
C ASP A 198 -2.20 5.35 15.71
N LEU A 199 -1.08 5.57 15.02
CA LEU A 199 0.13 6.23 15.52
C LEU A 199 0.25 7.68 15.00
N VAL A 200 -0.62 8.06 14.06
CA VAL A 200 -0.67 9.39 13.45
C VAL A 200 -1.72 10.23 14.16
N GLY A 201 -2.87 9.63 14.47
CA GLY A 201 -3.94 10.20 15.28
C GLY A 201 -3.73 9.99 16.76
N ASP A 202 -2.73 10.65 17.34
CA ASP A 202 -2.76 11.09 18.75
C ASP A 202 -1.61 12.07 19.04
N GLY A 203 -1.83 13.30 18.58
CA GLY A 203 -1.23 14.52 19.11
C GLY A 203 -2.19 15.29 20.03
N ALA A 204 -3.17 14.61 20.65
CA ALA A 204 -4.06 15.23 21.62
C ALA A 204 -3.73 14.73 23.03
N ASP A 205 -3.20 15.64 23.83
CA ASP A 205 -3.35 15.68 25.28
C ASP A 205 -4.54 14.85 25.80
N ARG A 206 -4.23 13.71 26.42
CA ARG A 206 -4.90 13.31 27.65
C ARG A 206 -3.85 13.20 28.74
N GLY A 207 -3.48 14.36 29.26
CA GLY A 207 -3.07 14.42 30.65
C GLY A 207 -4.13 13.74 31.53
N SER A 208 -3.65 12.98 32.50
CA SER A 208 -4.41 12.44 33.63
C SER A 208 -5.51 11.42 33.32
N ALA A 209 -5.15 10.15 33.43
CA ALA A 209 -5.89 9.28 34.34
C ALA A 209 -4.89 8.27 34.95
N THR A 210 -4.42 8.62 36.14
CA THR A 210 -4.01 7.65 37.15
C THR A 210 -5.03 6.52 37.22
N GLN A 211 -4.60 5.28 37.02
CA GLN A 211 -5.18 4.15 37.73
C GLN A 211 -4.06 3.24 38.22
N ILE A 212 -3.68 3.51 39.47
CA ILE A 212 -3.24 2.50 40.42
C ILE A 212 -4.46 1.60 40.71
N ALA A 213 -4.28 0.29 40.58
CA ALA A 213 -4.80 -0.79 41.44
C ALA A 213 -4.57 -2.15 40.73
N LEU A 214 -3.60 -2.96 41.19
CA LEU A 214 -3.79 -4.11 42.10
C LEU A 214 -4.47 -5.30 41.41
N PHE A 215 -3.72 -6.33 41.02
CA PHE A 215 -3.38 -7.53 41.82
C PHE A 215 -2.14 -8.21 41.22
#